data_AF-A0A0G4MJB7-F1
#
_entry.id   AF-A0A0G4MJB7-F1
#
_cell.length_a   1.000
_cell.length_b   1.000
_cell.length_c   1.000
_cell.angle_alpha   90.00
_cell.angle_beta   90.00
_cell.angle_gamma   90.00
#
_symmetry.space_group_name_H-M   'P 1'
#
loop_
_entity.id
_entity.type
_entity.pdbx_description
1 polymer ?
#
loop_
_entity_poly.entity_id
_entity_poly.type
_entity_poly.pdbx_seq_one_letter_code
_entity_poly.pdbx_strand_id
1 'polypeptide(L)'
;FVAVGQYDGTAFIEIGKDGRMTYLGRLPQVTTPSEWREIRSYKHYMIIGSEAPGHGVQIFDMHKLLTVDPANPVVFHPRNDLAAWTNALMPRGNQHNIVVNEELNYFAA
;
A
#
# COMPACT_ATOMS: atom_id res chain seq x y z
N PHE A 1 -0.22 -13.24 1.58
CA PHE A 1 0.41 -12.13 0.84
C PHE A 1 1.09 -11.19 1.80
N VAL A 2 2.07 -10.43 1.32
CA VAL A 2 2.81 -9.40 2.05
C VAL A 2 2.91 -8.16 1.18
N ALA A 3 2.79 -6.99 1.81
CA ALA A 3 3.14 -5.70 1.23
C ALA A 3 4.49 -5.25 1.79
N VAL A 4 5.43 -4.91 0.91
CA VAL A 4 6.80 -4.53 1.29
C VAL A 4 7.07 -3.10 0.84
N GLY A 5 7.43 -2.24 1.78
CA GLY A 5 7.82 -0.86 1.48
C GLY A 5 9.11 -0.80 0.68
N GLN A 6 9.12 0.04 -0.35
CA GLN A 6 10.25 0.37 -1.20
C GLN A 6 10.36 1.91 -1.30
N TYR A 7 11.55 2.40 -1.65
CA TYR A 7 11.81 3.82 -1.85
C TYR A 7 10.82 4.47 -2.84
N ASP A 8 10.46 3.73 -3.88
CA ASP A 8 9.57 4.13 -4.98
C ASP A 8 8.20 3.40 -4.93
N GLY A 9 7.73 2.98 -3.76
CA GLY A 9 6.36 2.47 -3.58
C GLY A 9 6.27 1.22 -2.73
N THR A 10 5.36 0.31 -3.08
CA THR A 10 5.06 -0.90 -2.32
C THR A 10 5.02 -2.11 -3.25
N ALA A 11 5.83 -3.14 -2.94
CA ALA A 11 5.78 -4.43 -3.63
C ALA A 11 4.76 -5.36 -2.97
N PHE A 12 4.14 -6.23 -3.77
CA PHE A 12 3.24 -7.27 -3.30
C PHE A 12 3.82 -8.65 -3.61
N ILE A 13 3.86 -9.49 -2.58
CA ILE A 13 4.49 -10.81 -2.62
C ILE A 13 3.52 -11.85 -2.05
N GLU A 14 3.43 -13.01 -2.69
CA GLU A 14 2.85 -14.22 -2.10
C GLU A 14 3.93 -15.03 -1.38
N ILE A 15 3.63 -15.51 -0.18
CA ILE A 15 4.47 -16.48 0.53
C ILE A 15 3.73 -17.81 0.49
N GLY A 16 4.27 -18.76 -0.28
CA GLY A 16 3.75 -20.12 -0.38
C GLY A 16 3.92 -20.89 0.93
N LYS A 17 3.20 -22.02 1.07
CA LYS A 17 3.32 -22.92 2.24
C LYS A 17 4.73 -23.49 2.43
N ASP A 18 5.50 -23.54 1.35
CA ASP A 18 6.91 -23.92 1.28
C ASP A 18 7.88 -22.77 1.63
N GLY A 19 7.36 -21.58 1.93
CA GLY A 19 8.13 -20.36 2.17
C GLY A 19 8.60 -19.66 0.89
N ARG A 20 8.23 -20.16 -0.30
CA ARG A 20 8.62 -19.53 -1.57
C ARG A 20 7.96 -18.15 -1.69
N MET A 21 8.78 -17.13 -1.92
CA MET A 21 8.33 -15.77 -2.17
C MET A 21 8.11 -15.57 -3.68
N THR A 22 6.87 -15.27 -4.06
CA THR A 22 6.47 -15.03 -5.46
C THR A 22 6.07 -13.57 -5.62
N TYR A 23 6.79 -12.83 -6.45
CA TYR A 23 6.47 -11.43 -6.73
C TYR A 23 5.23 -11.33 -7.61
N LEU A 24 4.24 -10.55 -7.17
CA LEU A 24 2.97 -10.37 -7.88
C LEU A 24 2.85 -9.01 -8.54
N GLY A 25 3.59 -8.02 -8.05
CA GLY A 25 3.49 -6.67 -8.60
C GLY A 25 3.84 -5.60 -7.61
N ARG A 26 3.47 -4.37 -7.96
CA ARG A 26 3.76 -3.19 -7.14
C ARG A 26 2.73 -2.09 -7.32
N LEU A 27 2.63 -1.27 -6.28
CA LEU A 27 1.96 0.02 -6.27
C LEU A 27 3.04 1.11 -6.17
N PRO A 28 3.30 1.90 -7.23
CA PRO A 28 4.26 3.00 -7.19
C PRO A 28 3.88 4.12 -6.23
N GLN A 29 4.83 5.01 -5.93
CA GLN A 29 4.55 6.25 -5.21
C GLN A 29 3.57 7.16 -5.96
N VAL A 30 2.87 8.02 -5.22
CA VAL A 30 1.94 9.01 -5.81
C VAL A 30 2.67 10.21 -6.42
N THR A 31 3.73 10.70 -5.77
CA THR A 31 4.42 11.95 -6.16
C THR A 31 5.91 11.71 -6.38
N THR A 32 6.69 11.80 -5.31
CA THR A 32 8.14 11.60 -5.31
C THR A 32 8.49 10.36 -4.49
N PRO A 33 9.57 9.64 -4.83
CA PRO A 33 10.13 8.62 -3.96
C PRO A 33 10.42 9.17 -2.55
N SER A 34 10.32 8.29 -1.55
CA SER A 34 10.55 8.60 -0.15
C SER A 34 10.98 7.32 0.56
N GLU A 35 12.07 7.42 1.32
CA GLU A 35 12.56 6.34 2.18
C GLU A 35 11.60 6.05 3.35
N TRP A 36 10.80 7.05 3.75
CA TRP A 36 9.78 6.92 4.79
C TRP A 36 8.45 6.49 4.18
N ARG A 37 8.09 5.23 4.42
CA ARG A 37 6.84 4.60 3.99
C ARG A 37 6.31 3.70 5.10
N GLU A 38 5.08 3.98 5.53
CA GLU A 38 4.40 3.22 6.57
C GLU A 38 3.29 2.37 5.95
N ILE A 39 3.15 1.13 6.42
CA ILE A 39 2.17 0.17 5.93
C ILE A 39 1.52 -0.51 7.13
N ARG A 40 0.20 -0.35 7.24
CA ARG A 40 -0.62 -1.06 8.22
C ARG A 40 -1.67 -1.91 7.53
N SER A 41 -1.86 -3.13 8.02
CA SER A 41 -2.97 -3.96 7.60
C SER A 41 -4.25 -3.55 8.31
N TYR A 42 -5.37 -3.67 7.61
CA TYR A 42 -6.71 -3.63 8.18
C TYR A 42 -7.60 -4.58 7.39
N LYS A 43 -7.98 -5.72 7.98
CA LYS A 43 -8.68 -6.80 7.26
C LYS A 43 -7.88 -7.22 6.01
N HIS A 44 -8.44 -7.06 4.83
CA HIS A 44 -7.78 -7.33 3.53
C HIS A 44 -7.18 -6.06 2.90
N TYR A 45 -7.20 -4.92 3.59
CA TYR A 45 -6.66 -3.67 3.08
C TYR A 45 -5.26 -3.41 3.62
N MET A 46 -4.38 -2.90 2.76
CA MET A 46 -3.12 -2.27 3.16
C MET A 46 -3.29 -0.75 3.11
N ILE A 47 -3.11 -0.10 4.26
CA ILE A 47 -3.17 1.34 4.42
C ILE A 47 -1.73 1.84 4.37
N ILE A 48 -1.41 2.61 3.32
CA ILE A 48 -0.05 2.96 2.92
C ILE A 48 0.11 4.48 2.98
N GLY A 49 1.05 4.93 3.79
CA GLY A 49 1.41 6.33 3.99
C GLY A 49 2.86 6.58 3.57
N SER A 50 3.20 7.85 3.36
CA SER A 50 4.57 8.25 3.06
C SER A 50 4.80 9.70 3.44
N GLU A 51 6.04 10.05 3.77
CA GLU A 51 6.43 11.44 3.98
C GLU A 51 6.59 12.24 2.67
N ALA A 52 6.41 11.60 1.51
CA ALA A 52 6.39 12.30 0.24
C ALA A 52 5.28 13.39 0.22
N PRO A 53 5.60 14.65 -0.12
CA PRO A 53 4.61 15.72 -0.21
C PRO A 53 3.48 15.35 -1.17
N GLY A 54 2.23 15.58 -0.75
CA GLY A 54 1.04 15.28 -1.55
C GLY A 54 0.77 13.79 -1.80
N HIS A 55 1.43 12.88 -1.06
CA HIS A 55 1.21 11.44 -1.21
C HIS A 55 -0.21 11.02 -0.83
N GLY A 56 -0.74 11.59 0.26
CA GLY A 56 -1.98 11.14 0.90
C GLY A 56 -1.82 9.75 1.52
N VAL A 57 -2.94 9.08 1.71
CA VAL A 57 -3.02 7.68 2.16
C VAL A 57 -3.61 6.85 1.03
N GLN A 58 -2.89 5.82 0.61
CA GLN A 58 -3.36 4.83 -0.36
C GLN A 58 -3.96 3.65 0.41
N ILE A 59 -5.17 3.24 0.06
CA ILE A 59 -5.82 2.05 0.64
C ILE A 59 -5.93 1.01 -0.48
N PHE A 60 -5.09 -0.02 -0.41
CA PHE A 60 -5.01 -1.07 -1.41
C PHE A 60 -5.78 -2.32 -0.95
N ASP A 61 -6.65 -2.86 -1.79
CA ASP A 61 -7.36 -4.11 -1.55
C ASP A 61 -6.50 -5.32 -1.99
N MET A 62 -6.06 -6.12 -1.03
CA MET A 62 -5.21 -7.29 -1.27
C MET A 62 -5.92 -8.41 -2.03
N HIS A 63 -7.26 -8.44 -2.10
CA HIS A 63 -7.96 -9.43 -2.92
C HIS A 63 -7.65 -9.28 -4.42
N LYS A 64 -7.23 -8.09 -4.87
CA LYS A 64 -6.77 -7.87 -6.26
C LYS A 64 -5.60 -8.78 -6.62
N LEU A 65 -4.83 -9.27 -5.64
CA LEU A 65 -3.69 -10.17 -5.86
C LEU A 65 -4.11 -11.62 -6.15
N LEU A 66 -5.35 -12.01 -5.81
CA LEU A 66 -5.84 -13.38 -5.99
C LEU A 66 -5.91 -13.82 -7.47
N THR A 67 -6.02 -12.86 -8.38
CA THR A 67 -6.17 -13.09 -9.83
C THR A 67 -4.93 -12.70 -10.63
N VAL A 68 -3.84 -12.30 -9.95
CA VAL A 68 -2.60 -11.91 -10.62
C VAL A 68 -1.87 -13.17 -11.08
N ASP A 69 -1.48 -13.20 -12.35
CA ASP A 69 -0.56 -14.19 -12.90
C ASP A 69 0.88 -13.84 -12.51
N PRO A 70 1.59 -14.67 -11.72
CA PRO A 70 2.98 -14.42 -11.35
C PRO A 70 3.96 -14.32 -12.53
N ALA A 71 3.63 -14.90 -13.69
CA ALA A 71 4.44 -14.77 -14.90
C ALA A 71 4.33 -13.36 -15.51
N ASN A 72 3.29 -12.61 -15.16
CA ASN A 72 3.01 -11.26 -15.64
C ASN A 72 2.66 -10.32 -14.46
N PRO A 73 3.64 -9.96 -13.61
CA PRO A 73 3.40 -9.10 -12.45
C PRO A 73 2.78 -7.75 -12.82
N VAL A 74 1.90 -7.24 -11.98
CA VAL A 74 1.12 -6.01 -12.26
C VAL A 74 1.77 -4.77 -11.66
N VAL A 75 1.85 -3.69 -12.45
CA VAL A 75 2.12 -2.35 -11.92
C VAL A 75 0.78 -1.63 -11.77
N PHE A 76 0.29 -1.54 -10.54
CA PHE A 76 -0.97 -0.88 -10.22
C PHE A 76 -0.82 0.64 -10.36
N HIS A 77 -1.87 1.32 -10.80
CA HIS A 77 -1.92 2.76 -10.82
C HIS A 77 -1.98 3.31 -9.39
N PRO A 78 -1.13 4.31 -9.03
CA PRO A 78 -1.01 4.82 -7.65
C PRO A 78 -2.26 5.53 -7.09
N ARG A 79 -3.36 5.58 -7.85
CA ARG A 79 -4.61 6.27 -7.49
C ARG A 79 -5.85 5.52 -7.98
N ASN A 80 -5.85 5.05 -9.23
CA ASN A 80 -7.04 4.49 -9.87
C ASN A 80 -7.31 3.03 -9.46
N ASP A 81 -6.27 2.27 -9.11
CA ASP A 81 -6.42 0.84 -8.76
C ASP A 81 -6.60 0.59 -7.26
N LEU A 82 -6.70 1.66 -6.47
CA LEU A 82 -6.90 1.60 -5.03
C LEU A 82 -8.36 1.30 -4.68
N ALA A 83 -8.60 0.78 -3.49
CA ALA A 83 -9.94 0.80 -2.91
C ALA A 83 -10.36 2.23 -2.56
N ALA A 84 -9.41 3.02 -2.06
CA ALA A 84 -9.59 4.44 -1.81
C ALA A 84 -8.24 5.16 -1.74
N TRP A 85 -8.29 6.48 -1.95
CA TRP A 85 -7.19 7.40 -1.72
C TRP A 85 -7.72 8.64 -1.02
N THR A 86 -7.01 9.14 -0.01
CA THR A 86 -7.42 10.37 0.68
C THR A 86 -6.23 11.23 1.07
N ASN A 87 -6.40 12.54 0.95
CA ASN A 87 -5.53 13.56 1.52
C ASN A 87 -6.36 14.63 2.27
N ALA A 88 -7.66 14.38 2.47
CA ALA A 88 -8.63 15.41 2.82
C ALA A 88 -8.36 16.10 4.16
N LEU A 89 -7.73 15.38 5.11
CA LEU A 89 -7.40 15.90 6.43
C LEU A 89 -5.90 16.20 6.59
N MET A 90 -5.16 16.28 5.48
CA MET A 90 -3.70 16.34 5.46
C MET A 90 -3.21 17.51 4.59
N PRO A 91 -3.03 18.72 5.14
CA PRO A 91 -2.69 19.92 4.36
C PRO A 91 -1.43 19.77 3.49
N ARG A 92 -0.41 19.06 3.99
CA ARG A 92 0.82 18.76 3.24
C ARG A 92 0.80 17.40 2.53
N GLY A 93 -0.19 16.57 2.85
CA GLY A 93 -0.35 15.24 2.26
C GLY A 93 0.73 14.22 2.63
N ASN A 94 1.66 14.54 3.54
CA ASN A 94 2.74 13.67 3.98
C ASN A 94 2.51 13.18 5.42
N GLN A 95 2.82 11.91 5.72
CA GLN A 95 2.77 11.36 7.08
C GLN A 95 3.90 10.39 7.35
N HIS A 96 4.39 10.41 8.58
CA HIS A 96 5.42 9.48 9.05
C HIS A 96 4.81 8.14 9.50
N ASN A 97 3.64 8.16 10.11
CA ASN A 97 3.04 6.99 10.74
C ASN A 97 1.55 6.87 10.41
N ILE A 98 1.06 5.64 10.48
CA ILE A 98 -0.35 5.30 10.42
C ILE A 98 -0.62 4.37 11.59
N VAL A 99 -1.73 4.61 12.28
CA VAL A 99 -2.25 3.73 13.32
C VAL A 99 -3.66 3.32 12.93
N VAL A 100 -3.95 2.03 13.06
CA VAL A 100 -5.27 1.47 12.76
C VAL A 100 -5.92 1.04 14.07
N ASN A 101 -7.17 1.46 14.27
CA ASN A 101 -8.03 0.91 15.31
C ASN A 101 -9.01 -0.06 14.64
N GLU A 102 -8.71 -1.36 14.75
CA GLU A 102 -9.49 -2.39 14.08
C GLU A 102 -10.92 -2.51 14.64
N GLU A 103 -11.08 -2.36 15.95
CA GLU A 103 -12.36 -2.49 16.66
C GLU A 103 -13.35 -1.38 16.27
N LEU A 104 -12.83 -0.15 16.15
CA LEU A 104 -13.61 1.03 15.80
C LEU A 104 -13.61 1.32 14.29
N ASN A 105 -12.95 0.48 13.49
CA ASN A 105 -12.93 0.54 12.03
C ASN A 105 -12.44 1.88 11.45
N TYR A 106 -11.39 2.48 12.04
CA TYR A 106 -10.77 3.70 11.51
C TYR A 106 -9.24 3.63 11.57
N PHE A 107 -8.58 4.53 10.86
CA PHE A 107 -7.15 4.79 11.00
C PHE A 107 -6.90 6.27 11.25
N ALA A 108 -5.78 6.58 11.90
CA ALA A 108 -5.24 7.92 12.06
C ALA A 108 -3.88 7.99 11.35
N ALA A 109 -3.65 9.09 10.64
CA ALA A 109 -2.45 9.33 9.84
C ALA A 109 -2.00 10.79 10.01
#